data_AF-A0A0Q4CC01-F1
#
_entry.id   AF-A0A0Q4CC01-F1
#
_cell.length_a   1.000
_cell.length_b   1.000
_cell.length_c   1.000
_cell.angle_alpha   90.00
_cell.angle_beta   90.00
_cell.angle_gamma   90.00
#
_symmetry.space_group_name_H-M   'P 1'
#
loop_
_entity.id
_entity.type
_entity.pdbx_description
1 polymer ?
#
loop_
_entity_poly.entity_id
_entity_poly.type
_entity_poly.pdbx_seq_one_letter_code
_entity_poly.pdbx_strand_id
1 'polypeptide(L)'
;MKLPIELEDQYVKGVLYNCSLENLPDEQWKPIEGFENYEISNYGRVKSLNRLTHTSSGVEHWVCEKILKLLFTKQYNNYLKADIYNVHCGLSLEGRKYTRSVARLVYYHFVEEFDIGDRSFVISYKDNNVFNKHSSNLKKISAKEKRLITFLKDRSRNVHVDYMKPVSQYTVKGEFIADFESIYSVEEKLGIACESIMDVINKIILTSGSFRWFLQDHPPVKEDFYMVQSSDTLHSLLNKYLWKKLGKPIIDKNNPPSCFNLSIKNLPGEYWVPIPIPGFEPRFLLSNKGRVKRLSGWISREKPLFLQEKILSQKLINNSGKTYSLSCTLNNDRKYVRIVISKLLYYCFVEKFDLSDRNLMVVNQNDPQWDIHISKLSLHTANYVLRGSKN
;
A
#
# COMPACT_ATOMS: atom_id res chain seq x y z
N MET A 1 -6.15 8.59 29.04
CA MET A 1 -7.10 7.68 28.37
C MET A 1 -7.57 6.70 29.43
N LYS A 2 -8.85 6.69 29.82
CA LYS A 2 -9.39 5.60 30.65
C LYS A 2 -9.35 4.34 29.79
N LEU A 3 -8.94 3.19 30.35
CA LEU A 3 -9.02 1.92 29.63
C LEU A 3 -10.50 1.66 29.25
N PRO A 4 -10.77 0.96 28.14
CA PRO A 4 -12.14 0.54 27.80
C PRO A 4 -12.83 -0.12 29.00
N ILE A 5 -14.14 0.09 29.14
CA ILE A 5 -14.96 -0.48 30.23
C ILE A 5 -14.87 -2.01 30.28
N GLU A 6 -14.55 -2.66 29.16
CA GLU A 6 -14.33 -4.10 29.03
C GLU A 6 -13.06 -4.62 29.72
N LEU A 7 -12.17 -3.73 30.19
CA LEU A 7 -10.93 -4.04 30.91
C LEU A 7 -10.98 -3.48 32.34
N GLU A 8 -12.02 -3.83 33.10
CA GLU A 8 -12.14 -3.56 34.54
C GLU A 8 -11.14 -4.39 35.37
N ASP A 9 -9.86 -4.21 35.11
CA ASP A 9 -8.81 -4.88 35.86
C ASP A 9 -8.77 -4.35 37.31
N GLN A 10 -8.93 -5.25 38.29
CA GLN A 10 -8.96 -4.90 39.71
C GLN A 10 -7.65 -4.27 40.18
N TYR A 11 -6.51 -4.72 39.65
CA TYR A 11 -5.20 -4.16 39.96
C TYR A 11 -5.09 -2.73 39.42
N VAL A 12 -5.58 -2.47 38.21
CA VAL A 12 -5.63 -1.10 37.68
C VAL A 12 -6.45 -0.19 38.58
N LYS A 13 -7.67 -0.61 38.95
CA LYS A 13 -8.58 0.19 39.77
C LYS A 13 -8.02 0.46 41.17
N GLY A 14 -7.53 -0.58 41.85
CA GLY A 14 -7.06 -0.48 43.24
C GLY A 14 -5.66 0.11 43.40
N VAL A 15 -4.80 -0.06 42.39
CA VAL A 15 -3.37 0.29 42.50
C VAL A 15 -2.98 1.36 41.49
N LEU A 16 -3.09 1.09 40.18
CA LEU A 16 -2.49 1.98 39.16
C LEU A 16 -3.26 3.30 38.98
N TYR A 17 -4.56 3.32 39.29
CA TYR A 17 -5.38 4.54 39.30
C TYR A 17 -5.41 5.23 40.67
N ASN A 18 -4.92 4.57 41.73
CA ASN A 18 -4.88 5.15 43.06
C ASN A 18 -3.83 6.28 43.12
N CYS A 19 -4.31 7.52 43.18
CA CYS A 19 -3.49 8.72 43.29
C CYS A 19 -3.38 9.26 44.73
N SER A 20 -3.92 8.54 45.73
CA SER A 20 -3.75 8.88 47.15
C SER A 20 -2.26 8.86 47.51
N LEU A 21 -1.83 9.63 48.52
CA LEU A 21 -0.48 9.52 49.06
C LEU A 21 -0.35 8.41 50.11
N GLU A 22 -1.47 7.86 50.56
CA GLU A 22 -1.50 6.73 51.48
C GLU A 22 -0.85 5.49 50.85
N ASN A 23 -0.09 4.77 51.67
CA ASN A 23 0.56 3.54 51.29
C ASN A 23 -0.46 2.40 51.25
N LEU A 24 -0.33 1.53 50.26
CA LEU A 24 -1.03 0.25 50.25
C LEU A 24 -0.38 -0.70 51.29
N PRO A 25 -1.08 -1.78 51.69
CA PRO A 25 -0.51 -2.80 52.56
C PRO A 25 0.82 -3.34 51.98
N ASP A 26 1.86 -3.33 52.82
CA ASP A 26 3.22 -3.77 52.47
C ASP A 26 3.85 -3.03 51.26
N GLU A 27 3.41 -1.79 51.01
CA GLU A 27 3.98 -0.96 49.96
C GLU A 27 5.35 -0.41 50.38
N GLN A 28 6.36 -0.76 49.60
CA GLN A 28 7.74 -0.30 49.76
C GLN A 28 8.07 0.64 48.61
N TRP A 29 8.73 1.75 48.93
CA TRP A 29 9.18 2.76 47.97
C TRP A 29 10.69 2.75 47.85
N LYS A 30 11.19 2.91 46.62
CA LYS A 30 12.63 3.10 46.34
C LYS A 30 12.84 4.27 45.39
N PRO A 31 13.93 5.05 45.53
CA PRO A 31 14.27 6.09 44.58
C PRO A 31 14.54 5.48 43.20
N ILE A 32 14.11 6.16 42.13
CA ILE A 32 14.40 5.74 40.77
C ILE A 32 15.80 6.23 40.39
N GLU A 33 16.69 5.32 40.03
CA GLU A 33 18.07 5.64 39.68
C GLU A 33 18.14 6.51 38.41
N GLY A 34 18.89 7.61 38.49
CA GLY A 34 18.96 8.63 37.44
C GLY A 34 17.71 9.53 37.38
N PHE A 35 16.79 9.40 38.34
CA PHE A 35 15.58 10.21 38.48
C PHE A 35 15.24 10.41 39.97
N GLU A 36 16.19 10.96 40.72
CA GLU A 36 16.18 11.03 42.20
C GLU A 36 14.98 11.82 42.75
N ASN A 37 14.37 12.67 41.93
CA ASN A 37 13.14 13.40 42.24
C ASN A 37 11.87 12.50 42.28
N TYR A 38 12.02 11.20 42.06
CA TYR A 38 10.92 10.25 41.93
C TYR A 38 11.22 8.95 42.67
N GLU A 39 10.15 8.34 43.20
CA GLU A 39 10.19 7.00 43.78
C GLU A 39 9.25 6.06 43.01
N ILE A 40 9.59 4.77 42.99
CA ILE A 40 8.78 3.68 42.46
C ILE A 40 8.43 2.72 43.60
N SER A 41 7.18 2.28 43.66
CA SER A 41 6.77 1.27 44.64
C SER A 41 6.86 -0.15 44.09
N ASN A 42 6.95 -1.16 44.97
CA ASN A 42 6.87 -2.57 44.61
C ASN A 42 5.55 -2.93 43.89
N TYR A 43 4.50 -2.11 44.06
CA TYR A 43 3.22 -2.22 43.35
C TYR A 43 3.20 -1.53 41.97
N GLY A 44 4.25 -0.78 41.62
CA GLY A 44 4.32 -0.04 40.36
C GLY A 44 3.62 1.32 40.37
N ARG A 45 3.33 1.89 41.54
CA ARG A 45 2.96 3.31 41.66
C ARG A 45 4.23 4.15 41.58
N VAL A 46 4.13 5.33 40.98
CA VAL A 46 5.26 6.27 40.85
C VAL A 46 4.92 7.54 41.59
N LYS A 47 5.80 7.97 42.49
CA LYS A 47 5.65 9.17 43.30
C LYS A 47 6.62 10.24 42.81
N SER A 48 6.14 11.45 42.62
CA SER A 48 6.97 12.64 42.48
C SER A 48 7.19 13.23 43.86
N LEU A 49 8.44 13.48 44.21
CA LEU A 49 8.80 14.08 45.50
C LEU A 49 8.65 15.61 45.46
N ASN A 50 8.49 16.20 46.65
CA ASN A 50 8.44 17.64 46.82
C ASN A 50 9.80 18.27 46.47
N ARG A 51 9.81 19.31 45.64
CA ARG A 51 11.03 20.00 45.21
C ARG A 51 10.76 21.38 44.64
N LEU A 52 11.78 22.23 44.68
CA LEU A 52 11.80 23.48 43.92
C LEU A 52 12.28 23.20 42.50
N THR A 53 11.56 23.71 41.49
CA THR A 53 11.95 23.56 40.08
C THR A 53 11.84 24.86 39.33
N HIS A 54 12.66 25.01 38.27
CA HIS A 54 12.63 26.17 37.39
C HIS A 54 11.87 25.85 36.11
N THR A 55 11.03 26.77 35.65
CA THR A 55 10.46 26.72 34.29
C THR A 55 11.54 27.05 33.26
N SER A 56 11.28 26.79 31.98
CA SER A 56 12.15 27.22 30.88
C SER A 56 12.35 28.74 30.81
N SER A 57 11.50 29.51 31.46
CA SER A 57 11.61 30.97 31.61
C SER A 57 12.36 31.41 32.88
N GLY A 58 12.91 30.48 33.66
CA GLY A 58 13.66 30.76 34.89
C GLY A 58 12.82 30.97 36.14
N VAL A 59 11.49 30.85 36.05
CA VAL A 59 10.58 31.06 37.20
C VAL A 59 10.61 29.83 38.09
N GLU A 60 10.92 30.05 39.37
CA GLU A 60 10.87 29.04 40.42
C GLU A 60 9.43 28.71 40.79
N HIS A 61 9.12 27.43 40.92
CA HIS A 61 7.87 26.97 41.48
C HIS A 61 8.07 25.68 42.28
N TRP A 62 7.29 25.56 43.35
CA TRP A 62 7.23 24.37 44.18
C TRP A 62 6.40 23.29 43.49
N VAL A 63 6.99 22.11 43.33
CA VAL A 63 6.29 20.91 42.89
C VAL A 63 5.96 20.10 44.13
N CYS A 64 4.69 20.10 44.55
CA CYS A 64 4.25 19.28 45.67
C CYS A 64 4.38 17.79 45.35
N GLU A 65 4.56 17.00 46.42
CA GLU A 65 4.53 15.55 46.32
C GLU A 65 3.19 15.05 45.77
N LYS A 66 3.24 14.03 44.91
CA LYS A 66 2.04 13.40 44.36
C LYS A 66 2.34 12.06 43.72
N ILE A 67 1.36 11.17 43.70
CA ILE A 67 1.39 10.00 42.85
C ILE A 67 1.10 10.41 41.40
N LEU A 68 1.96 9.96 40.49
CA LEU A 68 1.85 10.25 39.07
C LEU A 68 0.77 9.39 38.41
N LYS A 69 -0.01 10.03 37.53
CA LYS A 69 -0.89 9.31 36.61
C LYS A 69 -0.04 8.58 35.57
N LEU A 70 -0.20 7.26 35.52
CA LEU A 70 0.50 6.41 34.56
C LEU A 70 -0.08 6.53 33.15
N LEU A 71 0.75 6.21 32.17
CA LEU A 71 0.45 6.23 30.75
C LEU A 71 0.16 4.82 30.25
N PHE A 72 -1.02 4.62 29.67
CA PHE A 72 -1.43 3.35 29.08
C PHE A 72 -1.30 3.47 27.56
N THR A 73 -0.37 2.72 26.99
CA THR A 73 -0.19 2.63 25.53
C THR A 73 -0.92 1.41 25.01
N LYS A 74 -1.63 1.59 23.89
CA LYS A 74 -2.48 0.59 23.25
C LYS A 74 -1.91 0.28 21.87
N GLN A 75 -1.72 -0.99 21.56
CA GLN A 75 -1.26 -1.48 20.26
C GLN A 75 -2.22 -2.55 19.77
N TYR A 76 -2.79 -2.36 18.58
CA TYR A 76 -3.69 -3.35 17.99
C TYR A 76 -2.87 -4.47 17.33
N ASN A 77 -3.12 -5.71 17.72
CA ASN A 77 -2.53 -6.88 17.07
C ASN A 77 -3.48 -7.35 15.96
N ASN A 78 -3.07 -7.12 14.70
CA ASN A 78 -3.84 -7.50 13.51
C ASN A 78 -4.12 -9.00 13.39
N TYR A 79 -3.26 -9.84 13.96
CA TYR A 79 -3.37 -11.30 13.92
C TYR A 79 -4.40 -11.79 14.94
N LEU A 80 -4.24 -11.38 16.20
CA LEU A 80 -5.16 -11.75 17.28
C LEU A 80 -6.48 -10.96 17.27
N LYS A 81 -6.59 -9.95 16.41
CA LYS A 81 -7.70 -8.98 16.39
C LYS A 81 -7.98 -8.35 17.76
N ALA A 82 -6.94 -8.21 18.57
CA ALA A 82 -7.04 -7.82 19.97
C ALA A 82 -6.01 -6.74 20.32
N ASP A 83 -6.34 -5.98 21.35
CA ASP A 83 -5.49 -4.90 21.84
C ASP A 83 -4.48 -5.41 22.88
N ILE A 84 -3.25 -4.94 22.74
CA ILE A 84 -2.15 -5.18 23.67
C ILE A 84 -1.83 -3.87 24.38
N TYR A 85 -1.69 -3.95 25.71
CA TYR A 85 -1.46 -2.79 26.56
C TYR A 85 -0.07 -2.82 27.19
N ASN A 86 0.54 -1.64 27.31
CA ASN A 86 1.73 -1.43 28.14
C ASN A 86 1.54 -0.20 29.04
N VAL A 87 2.11 -0.29 30.25
CA VAL A 87 2.03 0.77 31.26
C VAL A 87 3.39 1.44 31.40
N HIS A 88 3.38 2.76 31.27
CA HIS A 88 4.56 3.62 31.34
C HIS A 88 4.36 4.75 32.34
N CYS A 89 5.45 5.38 32.77
CA CYS A 89 5.43 6.61 33.54
C CYS A 89 6.21 7.70 32.80
N GLY A 90 5.76 8.96 32.98
CA GLY A 90 6.48 10.13 32.52
C GLY A 90 7.36 10.68 33.64
N LEU A 91 8.67 10.73 33.42
CA LEU A 91 9.65 11.31 34.34
C LEU A 91 10.25 12.57 33.70
N SER A 92 10.70 13.51 34.53
CA SER A 92 11.34 14.75 34.06
C SER A 92 12.66 14.97 34.79
N LEU A 93 13.73 15.19 34.03
CA LEU A 93 15.05 15.48 34.56
C LEU A 93 15.65 16.62 33.73
N GLU A 94 16.09 17.69 34.40
CA GLU A 94 16.73 18.86 33.75
C GLU A 94 15.91 19.42 32.56
N GLY A 95 14.60 19.56 32.73
CA GLY A 95 13.69 20.04 31.69
C GLY A 95 13.40 19.04 30.55
N ARG A 96 14.07 17.89 30.51
CA ARG A 96 13.82 16.81 29.53
C ARG A 96 12.81 15.81 30.06
N LYS A 97 11.87 15.40 29.20
CA LYS A 97 10.84 14.40 29.52
C LYS A 97 11.26 13.02 29.04
N TYR A 98 11.09 12.02 29.89
CA TYR A 98 11.41 10.63 29.63
C TYR A 98 10.16 9.77 29.86
N THR A 99 9.99 8.75 29.02
CA THR A 99 8.96 7.73 29.22
C THR A 99 9.63 6.41 29.55
N ARG A 100 9.34 5.86 30.74
CA ARG A 100 9.93 4.60 31.22
C ARG A 100 8.86 3.53 31.42
N SER A 101 9.23 2.27 31.22
CA SER A 101 8.34 1.14 31.49
C SER A 101 8.25 0.91 32.99
N VAL A 102 7.03 0.91 33.53
CA VAL A 102 6.81 0.68 34.97
C VAL A 102 7.29 -0.72 35.37
N ALA A 103 7.00 -1.73 34.55
CA ALA A 103 7.42 -3.11 34.83
C ALA A 103 8.95 -3.27 34.89
N ARG A 104 9.70 -2.56 34.03
CA ARG A 104 11.18 -2.59 34.08
C ARG A 104 11.70 -1.90 35.34
N LEU A 105 11.15 -0.75 35.71
CA LEU A 105 11.54 -0.03 36.93
C LEU A 105 11.27 -0.87 38.18
N VAL A 106 10.07 -1.45 38.30
CA VAL A 106 9.74 -2.30 39.46
C VAL A 106 10.67 -3.51 39.53
N TYR A 107 10.92 -4.21 38.41
CA TYR A 107 11.82 -5.35 38.42
C TYR A 107 13.24 -4.97 38.82
N TYR A 108 13.76 -3.87 38.24
CA TYR A 108 15.09 -3.37 38.53
C TYR A 108 15.28 -3.07 40.03
N HIS A 109 14.35 -2.32 40.62
CA HIS A 109 14.49 -1.89 42.01
C HIS A 109 14.10 -2.94 43.05
N PHE A 110 13.23 -3.91 42.74
CA PHE A 110 12.67 -4.83 43.73
C PHE A 110 12.97 -6.31 43.49
N VAL A 111 13.57 -6.68 42.35
CA VAL A 111 13.84 -8.09 42.02
C VAL A 111 15.31 -8.32 41.70
N GLU A 112 15.85 -7.61 40.71
CA GLU A 112 17.23 -7.81 40.25
C GLU A 112 17.70 -6.59 39.46
N GLU A 113 18.90 -6.09 39.76
CA GLU A 113 19.54 -5.01 39.00
C GLU A 113 20.06 -5.51 37.64
N PHE A 114 19.94 -4.68 36.60
CA PHE A 114 20.37 -5.00 35.24
C PHE A 114 20.53 -3.72 34.41
N ASP A 115 21.22 -3.78 33.26
CA ASP A 115 21.24 -2.65 32.33
C ASP A 115 19.83 -2.35 31.78
N ILE A 116 19.23 -1.22 32.21
CA ILE A 116 17.90 -0.78 31.78
C ILE A 116 17.82 -0.60 30.25
N GLY A 117 18.95 -0.35 29.58
CA GLY A 117 19.08 -0.26 28.13
C GLY A 117 19.06 -1.61 27.41
N ASP A 118 19.34 -2.72 28.09
CA ASP A 118 19.45 -4.04 27.47
C ASP A 118 18.09 -4.54 26.96
N ARG A 119 18.07 -4.85 25.66
CA ARG A 119 16.92 -5.34 24.90
C ARG A 119 16.98 -6.85 24.64
N SER A 120 18.01 -7.53 25.15
CA SER A 120 18.19 -8.99 25.03
C SER A 120 17.14 -9.78 25.81
N PHE A 121 16.51 -9.15 26.80
CA PHE A 121 15.44 -9.72 27.62
C PHE A 121 14.25 -8.75 27.75
N VAL A 122 13.17 -9.28 28.31
CA VAL A 122 11.92 -8.57 28.55
C VAL A 122 11.36 -8.98 29.90
N ILE A 123 10.66 -8.06 30.56
CA ILE A 123 9.93 -8.35 31.79
C ILE A 123 8.53 -8.84 31.40
N SER A 124 8.21 -10.04 31.85
CA SER A 124 6.92 -10.71 31.66
C SER A 124 6.20 -10.87 33.00
N TYR A 125 4.93 -11.28 32.93
CA TYR A 125 4.03 -11.43 34.07
C TYR A 125 3.76 -12.92 34.31
N LYS A 126 3.82 -13.39 35.56
CA LYS A 126 3.59 -14.79 35.92
C LYS A 126 2.12 -15.18 35.74
N ASP A 127 1.21 -14.29 36.08
CA ASP A 127 -0.25 -14.43 35.94
C ASP A 127 -0.79 -14.13 34.53
N ASN A 128 0.08 -13.82 33.56
CA ASN A 128 -0.27 -13.31 32.23
C ASN A 128 -1.09 -11.99 32.21
N ASN A 129 -1.23 -11.30 33.34
CA ASN A 129 -1.88 -10.01 33.42
C ASN A 129 -0.85 -8.88 33.23
N VAL A 130 -0.94 -8.18 32.10
CA VAL A 130 -0.03 -7.07 31.78
C VAL A 130 -0.20 -5.87 32.70
N PHE A 131 -1.25 -5.77 33.51
CA PHE A 131 -1.48 -4.66 34.42
C PHE A 131 -0.94 -4.93 35.84
N ASN A 132 -0.85 -6.19 36.27
CA ASN A 132 -0.31 -6.53 37.58
C ASN A 132 1.20 -6.28 37.64
N LYS A 133 1.58 -5.11 38.16
CA LYS A 133 2.97 -4.63 38.24
C LYS A 133 3.69 -5.02 39.53
N HIS A 134 3.05 -5.79 40.40
CA HIS A 134 3.66 -6.14 41.67
C HIS A 134 4.96 -6.93 41.44
N SER A 135 6.02 -6.59 42.18
CA SER A 135 7.36 -7.18 42.00
C SER A 135 7.35 -8.71 42.01
N SER A 136 6.54 -9.33 42.87
CA SER A 136 6.41 -10.79 42.96
C SER A 136 5.79 -11.44 41.71
N ASN A 137 5.00 -10.69 40.93
CA ASN A 137 4.38 -11.16 39.69
C ASN A 137 5.29 -11.03 38.46
N LEU A 138 6.39 -10.28 38.57
CA LEU A 138 7.27 -10.04 37.43
C LEU A 138 8.32 -11.17 37.30
N LYS A 139 8.71 -11.46 36.05
CA LYS A 139 9.81 -12.37 35.71
C LYS A 139 10.61 -11.85 34.53
N LYS A 140 11.94 -12.01 34.56
CA LYS A 140 12.83 -11.75 33.43
C LYS A 140 12.86 -12.97 32.51
N ILE A 141 12.56 -12.78 31.22
CA ILE A 141 12.67 -13.83 30.19
C ILE A 141 13.50 -13.33 29.02
N SER A 142 14.20 -14.22 28.34
CA SER A 142 15.00 -13.82 27.18
C SER A 142 14.10 -13.41 26.00
N ALA A 143 14.60 -12.57 25.10
CA ALA A 143 13.89 -12.20 23.88
C ALA A 143 13.61 -13.43 23.00
N LYS A 144 14.50 -14.44 23.02
CA LYS A 144 14.31 -15.73 22.33
C LYS A 144 13.13 -16.50 22.92
N GLU A 145 13.10 -16.62 24.24
CA GLU A 145 12.02 -17.30 24.95
C GLU A 145 10.66 -16.60 24.75
N LYS A 146 10.62 -15.26 24.78
CA LYS A 146 9.39 -14.51 24.45
C LYS A 146 8.90 -14.81 23.03
N ARG A 147 9.81 -14.87 22.05
CA ARG A 147 9.44 -15.26 20.67
C ARG A 147 8.88 -16.68 20.63
N LEU A 148 9.51 -17.63 21.32
CA LEU A 148 9.02 -19.01 21.40
C LEU A 148 7.65 -19.10 22.06
N ILE A 149 7.41 -18.40 23.17
CA ILE A 149 6.10 -18.37 23.84
C ILE A 149 5.04 -17.73 22.94
N THR A 150 5.40 -16.68 22.21
CA THR A 150 4.50 -16.00 21.26
C THR A 150 4.13 -16.95 20.12
N PHE A 151 5.10 -17.74 19.64
CA PHE A 151 4.90 -18.78 18.64
C PHE A 151 3.99 -19.91 19.15
N LEU A 152 4.32 -20.49 20.31
CA LEU A 152 3.58 -21.63 20.87
C LEU A 152 2.13 -21.27 21.25
N LYS A 153 1.90 -20.02 21.67
CA LYS A 153 0.55 -19.51 22.00
C LYS A 153 -0.21 -18.99 20.77
N ASP A 154 0.30 -19.22 19.57
CA ASP A 154 -0.25 -18.73 18.31
C ASP A 154 -0.64 -17.24 18.39
N ARG A 155 0.31 -16.42 18.83
CA ARG A 155 0.13 -14.96 18.99
C ARG A 155 0.73 -14.13 17.86
N SER A 156 1.30 -14.80 16.86
CA SER A 156 1.91 -14.20 15.68
C SER A 156 1.80 -15.14 14.49
N ARG A 157 1.52 -14.60 13.29
CA ARG A 157 1.46 -15.38 12.05
C ARG A 157 2.75 -16.17 11.83
N ASN A 158 2.62 -17.48 11.70
CA ASN A 158 3.72 -18.36 11.34
C ASN A 158 3.73 -18.63 9.83
N VAL A 159 4.61 -17.93 9.12
CA VAL A 159 4.75 -18.07 7.66
C VAL A 159 5.20 -19.48 7.27
N HIS A 160 5.94 -20.20 8.12
CA HIS A 160 6.33 -21.59 7.82
C HIS A 160 5.12 -22.53 7.80
N VAL A 161 4.16 -22.37 8.71
CA VAL A 161 2.91 -23.16 8.69
C VAL A 161 2.13 -22.87 7.42
N ASP A 162 2.08 -21.61 7.01
CA ASP A 162 1.44 -21.21 5.76
C ASP A 162 2.13 -21.84 4.52
N TYR A 163 3.46 -21.93 4.52
CA TYR A 163 4.22 -22.55 3.42
C TYR A 163 4.20 -24.07 3.41
N MET A 164 3.86 -24.71 4.53
CA MET A 164 3.63 -26.16 4.59
C MET A 164 2.28 -26.59 4.04
N LYS A 165 1.40 -25.66 3.66
CA LYS A 165 0.08 -26.00 3.12
C LYS A 165 0.19 -26.58 1.71
N PRO A 166 -0.57 -27.64 1.40
CA PRO A 166 -0.60 -28.25 0.07
C PRO A 166 -1.27 -27.34 -0.95
N VAL A 167 -0.72 -27.32 -2.17
CA VAL A 167 -1.18 -26.44 -3.25
C VAL A 167 -1.35 -27.20 -4.55
N SER A 168 -2.24 -26.70 -5.39
CA SER A 168 -2.50 -27.20 -6.74
C SER A 168 -2.10 -26.17 -7.78
N GLN A 169 -1.45 -26.64 -8.83
CA GLN A 169 -0.97 -25.87 -9.96
C GLN A 169 -1.99 -25.95 -11.11
N TYR A 170 -2.33 -24.79 -11.68
CA TYR A 170 -3.23 -24.70 -12.83
C TYR A 170 -2.61 -23.87 -13.95
N THR A 171 -3.00 -24.17 -15.19
CA THR A 171 -2.79 -23.27 -16.32
C THR A 171 -3.59 -21.98 -16.09
N VAL A 172 -3.23 -20.95 -16.82
CA VAL A 172 -3.92 -19.66 -16.67
C VAL A 172 -5.36 -19.69 -17.17
N LYS A 173 -5.72 -20.68 -18.00
CA LYS A 173 -7.08 -20.93 -18.46
C LYS A 173 -7.90 -21.78 -17.48
N GLY A 174 -7.28 -22.27 -16.40
CA GLY A 174 -7.92 -23.07 -15.36
C GLY A 174 -7.90 -24.57 -15.60
N GLU A 175 -6.98 -25.05 -16.45
CA GLU A 175 -6.74 -26.49 -16.59
C GLU A 175 -5.78 -26.93 -15.48
N PHE A 176 -6.11 -28.01 -14.79
CA PHE A 176 -5.26 -28.57 -13.74
C PHE A 176 -3.94 -29.11 -14.32
N ILE A 177 -2.84 -28.96 -13.58
CA ILE A 177 -1.50 -29.44 -13.98
C ILE A 177 -0.98 -30.49 -12.99
N ALA A 178 -0.83 -30.11 -11.71
CA ALA A 178 -0.18 -30.95 -10.71
C ALA A 178 -0.50 -30.52 -9.29
N ASP A 179 -0.35 -31.45 -8.36
CA ASP A 179 -0.44 -31.23 -6.92
C ASP A 179 0.94 -31.25 -6.26
N PHE A 180 1.07 -30.47 -5.20
CA PHE A 180 2.27 -30.31 -4.40
C PHE A 180 1.91 -30.41 -2.92
N GLU A 181 2.70 -31.17 -2.16
CA GLU A 181 2.48 -31.40 -0.72
C GLU A 181 2.63 -30.12 0.11
N SER A 182 3.42 -29.16 -0.37
CA SER A 182 3.63 -27.87 0.26
C SER A 182 4.09 -26.80 -0.73
N ILE A 183 4.01 -25.52 -0.36
CA ILE A 183 4.61 -24.42 -1.13
C ILE A 183 6.13 -24.60 -1.22
N TYR A 184 6.78 -25.12 -0.18
CA TYR A 184 8.21 -25.46 -0.22
C TYR A 184 8.55 -26.46 -1.32
N SER A 185 7.72 -27.50 -1.50
CA SER A 185 7.95 -28.49 -2.55
C SER A 185 7.84 -27.89 -3.96
N VAL A 186 7.09 -26.79 -4.12
CA VAL A 186 7.05 -26.02 -5.37
C VAL A 186 8.36 -25.25 -5.57
N GLU A 187 8.87 -24.59 -4.54
CA GLU A 187 10.14 -23.87 -4.60
C GLU A 187 11.30 -24.80 -4.93
N GLU A 188 11.39 -25.95 -4.26
CA GLU A 188 12.42 -26.96 -4.51
C GLU A 188 12.37 -27.51 -5.94
N LYS A 189 11.17 -27.81 -6.45
CA LYS A 189 11.00 -28.48 -7.76
C LYS A 189 11.00 -27.52 -8.94
N LEU A 190 10.44 -26.32 -8.79
CA LEU A 190 10.23 -25.34 -9.87
C LEU A 190 11.07 -24.06 -9.72
N GLY A 191 11.77 -23.87 -8.61
CA GLY A 191 12.54 -22.65 -8.33
C GLY A 191 11.68 -21.40 -8.18
N ILE A 192 10.41 -21.55 -7.84
CA ILE A 192 9.46 -20.45 -7.65
C ILE A 192 9.42 -20.08 -6.17
N ALA A 193 9.75 -18.82 -5.85
CA ALA A 193 9.78 -18.33 -4.47
C ALA A 193 8.42 -18.52 -3.74
N CYS A 194 8.49 -19.00 -2.49
CA CYS A 194 7.31 -19.27 -1.67
C CYS A 194 6.41 -18.04 -1.47
N GLU A 195 7.00 -16.85 -1.29
CA GLU A 195 6.26 -15.59 -1.16
C GLU A 195 5.40 -15.32 -2.40
N SER A 196 5.95 -15.59 -3.58
CA SER A 196 5.27 -15.32 -4.84
C SER A 196 4.06 -16.22 -5.05
N ILE A 197 4.13 -17.49 -4.60
CA ILE A 197 2.99 -18.41 -4.64
C ILE A 197 1.93 -17.95 -3.64
N MET A 198 2.35 -17.55 -2.44
CA MET A 198 1.45 -17.01 -1.42
C MET A 198 0.74 -15.72 -1.89
N ASP A 199 1.42 -14.84 -2.62
CA ASP A 199 0.81 -13.64 -3.21
C ASP A 199 -0.26 -13.99 -4.26
N VAL A 200 -0.09 -15.09 -5.00
CA VAL A 200 -1.12 -15.60 -5.94
C VAL A 200 -2.33 -16.13 -5.17
N ILE A 201 -2.11 -16.94 -4.15
CA ILE A 201 -3.17 -17.52 -3.30
C ILE A 201 -3.99 -16.40 -2.62
N ASN A 202 -3.31 -15.36 -2.15
CA ASN A 202 -3.95 -14.19 -1.54
C ASN A 202 -4.55 -13.21 -2.57
N LYS A 203 -4.51 -13.55 -3.87
CA LYS A 203 -5.04 -12.74 -4.97
C LYS A 203 -4.39 -11.34 -5.08
N ILE A 204 -3.17 -11.16 -4.57
CA ILE A 204 -2.37 -9.93 -4.71
C ILE A 204 -1.82 -9.84 -6.13
N ILE A 205 -1.29 -10.95 -6.64
CA ILE A 205 -0.86 -11.10 -8.02
C ILE A 205 -1.63 -12.24 -8.68
N LEU A 206 -1.67 -12.24 -10.01
CA LEU A 206 -2.48 -13.21 -10.73
C LEU A 206 -1.77 -14.56 -10.91
N THR A 207 -0.47 -14.55 -11.17
CA THR A 207 0.29 -15.76 -11.53
C THR A 207 1.68 -15.72 -10.94
N SER A 208 2.25 -16.90 -10.67
CA SER A 208 3.67 -17.07 -10.32
C SER A 208 4.24 -18.24 -11.11
N GLY A 209 5.46 -18.07 -11.65
CA GLY A 209 6.07 -19.04 -12.57
C GLY A 209 5.26 -19.30 -13.85
N SER A 210 4.38 -18.37 -14.26
CA SER A 210 3.41 -18.52 -15.36
C SER A 210 2.17 -19.35 -15.05
N PHE A 211 2.00 -19.79 -13.80
CA PHE A 211 0.89 -20.63 -13.37
C PHE A 211 -0.03 -19.92 -12.38
N ARG A 212 -1.24 -20.47 -12.23
CA ARG A 212 -2.16 -20.14 -11.15
C ARG A 212 -1.97 -21.14 -10.01
N TRP A 213 -2.09 -20.65 -8.79
CA TRP A 213 -1.87 -21.44 -7.58
C TRP A 213 -3.05 -21.28 -6.64
N PHE A 214 -3.56 -22.39 -6.14
CA PHE A 214 -4.64 -22.43 -5.17
C PHE A 214 -4.28 -23.44 -4.08
N LEU A 215 -4.80 -23.21 -2.87
CA LEU A 215 -4.69 -24.20 -1.81
C LEU A 215 -5.56 -25.41 -2.15
N GLN A 216 -5.11 -26.62 -1.85
CA GLN A 216 -5.87 -27.83 -2.13
C GLN A 216 -7.19 -27.91 -1.36
N ASP A 217 -7.24 -27.34 -0.16
CA ASP A 217 -8.46 -27.27 0.67
C ASP A 217 -9.48 -26.23 0.15
N HIS A 218 -9.08 -25.36 -0.78
CA HIS A 218 -9.93 -24.35 -1.42
C HIS A 218 -9.69 -24.36 -2.94
N PRO A 219 -10.15 -25.40 -3.65
CA PRO A 219 -9.96 -25.49 -5.10
C PRO A 219 -10.69 -24.35 -5.83
N PRO A 220 -10.16 -23.90 -6.98
CA PRO A 220 -10.68 -22.74 -7.70
C PRO A 220 -12.02 -23.00 -8.38
N VAL A 221 -12.89 -21.99 -8.40
CA VAL A 221 -14.11 -21.99 -9.24
C VAL A 221 -13.84 -21.35 -10.60
N LYS A 222 -14.74 -21.53 -11.58
CA LYS A 222 -14.57 -20.94 -12.93
C LYS A 222 -14.38 -19.43 -12.87
N GLU A 223 -15.02 -18.78 -11.91
CA GLU A 223 -14.96 -17.36 -11.63
C GLU A 223 -13.59 -16.89 -11.12
N ASP A 224 -12.81 -17.75 -10.48
CA ASP A 224 -11.44 -17.41 -10.06
C ASP A 224 -10.48 -17.30 -11.26
N PHE A 225 -10.84 -17.92 -12.39
CA PHE A 225 -10.11 -17.81 -13.65
C PHE A 225 -10.61 -16.65 -14.52
N TYR A 226 -11.87 -16.22 -14.32
CA TYR A 226 -12.36 -14.96 -14.87
C TYR A 226 -11.73 -13.81 -14.09
N MET A 227 -10.94 -12.96 -14.75
CA MET A 227 -10.33 -11.84 -14.05
C MET A 227 -11.43 -10.88 -13.55
N VAL A 228 -11.59 -10.81 -12.23
CA VAL A 228 -12.22 -9.67 -11.58
C VAL A 228 -11.41 -8.45 -11.98
N GLN A 229 -12.05 -7.52 -12.69
CA GLN A 229 -11.51 -6.18 -12.87
C GLN A 229 -11.32 -5.62 -11.45
N SER A 230 -10.08 -5.60 -10.95
CA SER A 230 -9.82 -4.94 -9.68
C SER A 230 -10.31 -3.50 -9.81
N SER A 231 -11.05 -3.02 -8.81
CA SER A 231 -11.58 -1.65 -8.79
C SER A 231 -10.51 -0.59 -9.07
N ASP A 232 -9.24 -0.90 -8.78
CA ASP A 232 -8.09 -0.04 -9.03
C ASP A 232 -7.67 0.04 -10.50
N THR A 233 -7.95 -0.96 -11.35
CA THR A 233 -7.72 -0.84 -12.80
C THR A 233 -8.82 -0.06 -13.53
N LEU A 234 -9.98 0.11 -12.90
CA LEU A 234 -11.08 0.99 -13.35
C LEU A 234 -10.84 2.48 -13.01
N HIS A 235 -9.78 2.82 -12.26
CA HIS A 235 -9.77 4.07 -11.50
C HIS A 235 -9.42 5.38 -12.25
N SER A 236 -9.46 5.41 -13.58
CA SER A 236 -9.70 6.69 -14.25
C SER A 236 -10.43 6.54 -15.58
N LEU A 237 -11.75 6.64 -15.55
CA LEU A 237 -12.58 6.92 -16.73
C LEU A 237 -12.02 8.07 -17.57
N LEU A 238 -11.42 9.06 -16.89
CA LEU A 238 -10.88 10.29 -17.47
C LEU A 238 -9.34 10.27 -17.52
N ASN A 239 -8.76 10.55 -18.68
CA ASN A 239 -7.35 10.88 -18.86
C ASN A 239 -7.02 12.24 -18.23
N LYS A 240 -6.88 12.27 -16.90
CA LYS A 240 -6.60 13.49 -16.11
C LYS A 240 -5.31 14.18 -16.56
N TYR A 241 -4.31 13.43 -17.04
CA TYR A 241 -3.05 13.99 -17.53
C TYR A 241 -3.29 14.89 -18.76
N LEU A 242 -3.94 14.35 -19.80
CA LEU A 242 -4.23 15.10 -21.01
C LEU A 242 -5.17 16.27 -20.72
N TRP A 243 -6.21 16.05 -19.90
CA TRP A 243 -7.15 17.10 -19.49
C TRP A 243 -6.44 18.28 -18.81
N LYS A 244 -5.52 18.01 -17.87
CA LYS A 244 -4.70 19.05 -17.24
C LYS A 244 -3.78 19.76 -18.25
N LYS A 245 -3.16 19.02 -19.18
CA LYS A 245 -2.26 19.59 -20.19
C LYS A 245 -2.97 20.50 -21.19
N LEU A 246 -4.25 20.23 -21.48
CA LEU A 246 -5.10 21.06 -22.34
C LEU A 246 -5.75 22.24 -21.61
N GLY A 247 -5.31 22.57 -20.38
CA GLY A 247 -5.85 23.71 -19.63
C GLY A 247 -7.17 23.43 -18.92
N LYS A 248 -7.53 22.17 -18.68
CA LYS A 248 -8.75 21.74 -17.98
C LYS A 248 -10.03 22.27 -18.67
N PRO A 249 -10.27 21.94 -19.95
CA PRO A 249 -11.50 22.35 -20.62
C PRO A 249 -12.74 21.85 -19.87
N ILE A 250 -13.84 22.60 -19.96
CA ILE A 250 -15.13 22.26 -19.35
C ILE A 250 -15.69 21.05 -20.10
N ILE A 251 -15.77 19.91 -19.40
CA ILE A 251 -16.26 18.64 -19.94
C ILE A 251 -17.06 17.91 -18.86
N ASP A 252 -17.99 17.05 -19.28
CA ASP A 252 -18.60 16.07 -18.39
C ASP A 252 -17.55 14.99 -18.02
N LYS A 253 -17.22 14.88 -16.73
CA LYS A 253 -16.23 13.91 -16.25
C LYS A 253 -16.79 12.48 -16.19
N ASN A 254 -18.11 12.33 -16.14
CA ASN A 254 -18.81 11.04 -16.11
C ASN A 254 -19.06 10.50 -17.52
N ASN A 255 -19.04 11.37 -18.53
CA ASN A 255 -19.08 10.99 -19.94
C ASN A 255 -18.10 11.86 -20.75
N PRO A 256 -16.78 11.66 -20.57
CA PRO A 256 -15.80 12.54 -21.18
C PRO A 256 -15.71 12.33 -22.70
N PRO A 257 -15.30 13.37 -23.46
CA PRO A 257 -15.01 13.26 -24.88
C PRO A 257 -14.02 12.12 -25.20
N SER A 258 -14.07 11.60 -26.43
CA SER A 258 -13.38 10.37 -26.82
C SER A 258 -11.88 10.38 -26.52
N CYS A 259 -11.19 11.50 -26.73
CA CYS A 259 -9.76 11.65 -26.46
C CYS A 259 -9.39 11.57 -24.97
N PHE A 260 -10.34 11.86 -24.08
CA PHE A 260 -10.19 11.77 -22.63
C PHE A 260 -10.75 10.47 -22.05
N ASN A 261 -11.61 9.76 -22.78
CA ASN A 261 -12.35 8.60 -22.30
C ASN A 261 -11.52 7.32 -22.35
N LEU A 262 -11.11 6.81 -21.18
CA LEU A 262 -10.34 5.59 -21.02
C LEU A 262 -11.21 4.35 -20.74
N SER A 263 -12.54 4.46 -20.81
CA SER A 263 -13.44 3.33 -20.64
C SER A 263 -13.32 2.34 -21.80
N ILE A 264 -13.30 1.04 -21.49
CA ILE A 264 -13.31 -0.03 -22.49
C ILE A 264 -14.68 -0.12 -23.20
N LYS A 265 -15.74 0.41 -22.59
CA LYS A 265 -17.09 0.47 -23.19
C LYS A 265 -17.07 1.31 -24.46
N ASN A 266 -17.79 0.86 -25.48
CA ASN A 266 -17.94 1.61 -26.74
C ASN A 266 -18.77 2.87 -26.50
N LEU A 267 -18.40 3.95 -27.20
CA LEU A 267 -19.19 5.17 -27.27
C LEU A 267 -20.30 5.04 -28.32
N PRO A 268 -21.38 5.82 -28.23
CA PRO A 268 -22.45 5.83 -29.24
C PRO A 268 -21.89 6.10 -30.65
N GLY A 269 -22.21 5.22 -31.60
CA GLY A 269 -21.75 5.31 -32.99
C GLY A 269 -20.25 5.04 -33.19
N GLU A 270 -19.60 4.42 -32.21
CA GLU A 270 -18.19 4.06 -32.30
C GLU A 270 -17.98 2.67 -32.90
N TYR A 271 -17.09 2.59 -33.87
CA TYR A 271 -16.64 1.33 -34.46
C TYR A 271 -15.11 1.33 -34.60
N TRP A 272 -14.54 0.13 -34.70
CA TRP A 272 -13.09 -0.10 -34.57
C TRP A 272 -12.54 -0.77 -35.82
N VAL A 273 -11.33 -0.36 -36.23
CA VAL A 273 -10.56 -0.98 -37.30
C VAL A 273 -9.15 -1.33 -36.78
N PRO A 274 -8.49 -2.39 -37.30
CA PRO A 274 -7.09 -2.66 -36.99
C PRO A 274 -6.20 -1.46 -37.32
N ILE A 275 -5.20 -1.18 -36.47
CA ILE A 275 -4.22 -0.13 -36.77
C ILE A 275 -3.37 -0.54 -37.98
N PRO A 276 -3.21 0.31 -39.01
CA PRO A 276 -2.46 0.00 -40.22
C PRO A 276 -0.94 0.17 -40.03
N ILE A 277 -0.37 -0.54 -39.06
CA ILE A 277 1.07 -0.51 -38.75
C ILE A 277 1.58 -1.94 -38.63
N PRO A 278 2.50 -2.36 -39.53
CA PRO A 278 3.02 -3.72 -39.56
C PRO A 278 3.49 -4.25 -38.21
N GLY A 279 2.89 -5.35 -37.78
CA GLY A 279 3.19 -6.03 -36.51
C GLY A 279 2.38 -5.52 -35.31
N PHE A 280 1.44 -4.58 -35.51
CA PHE A 280 0.54 -4.07 -34.48
C PHE A 280 -0.93 -4.37 -34.76
N GLU A 281 -1.30 -4.74 -35.99
CA GLU A 281 -2.66 -5.04 -36.45
C GLU A 281 -3.41 -6.04 -35.55
N PRO A 282 -2.80 -7.18 -35.15
CA PRO A 282 -3.52 -8.20 -34.38
C PRO A 282 -3.84 -7.77 -32.95
N ARG A 283 -3.25 -6.66 -32.48
CA ARG A 283 -3.22 -6.30 -31.07
C ARG A 283 -3.80 -4.94 -30.77
N PHE A 284 -3.86 -4.04 -31.76
CA PHE A 284 -4.33 -2.68 -31.55
C PHE A 284 -5.41 -2.31 -32.57
N LEU A 285 -6.48 -1.72 -32.04
CA LEU A 285 -7.58 -1.18 -32.82
C LEU A 285 -7.64 0.35 -32.68
N LEU A 286 -7.99 1.03 -33.76
CA LEU A 286 -8.33 2.44 -33.81
C LEU A 286 -9.84 2.61 -33.99
N SER A 287 -10.45 3.48 -33.20
CA SER A 287 -11.86 3.83 -33.36
C SER A 287 -12.03 5.04 -34.28
N ASN A 288 -13.17 5.13 -34.95
CA ASN A 288 -13.59 6.31 -35.74
C ASN A 288 -13.68 7.60 -34.92
N LYS A 289 -13.69 7.51 -33.58
CA LYS A 289 -13.63 8.67 -32.66
C LYS A 289 -12.21 8.97 -32.17
N GLY A 290 -11.20 8.34 -32.75
CA GLY A 290 -9.79 8.57 -32.44
C GLY A 290 -9.29 7.86 -31.18
N ARG A 291 -10.05 6.91 -30.61
CA ARG A 291 -9.58 6.11 -29.47
C ARG A 291 -8.69 4.97 -29.94
N VAL A 292 -7.71 4.60 -29.13
CA VAL A 292 -6.80 3.48 -29.43
C VAL A 292 -6.96 2.43 -28.35
N LYS A 293 -7.29 1.21 -28.76
CA LYS A 293 -7.55 0.08 -27.88
C LYS A 293 -6.47 -0.98 -28.08
N ARG A 294 -5.85 -1.40 -26.99
CA ARG A 294 -5.03 -2.61 -26.95
C ARG A 294 -5.93 -3.79 -26.59
N LEU A 295 -5.95 -4.82 -27.41
CA LEU A 295 -6.64 -6.08 -27.14
C LEU A 295 -5.94 -6.86 -26.04
N SER A 296 -6.72 -7.68 -25.32
CA SER A 296 -6.15 -8.59 -24.34
C SER A 296 -5.26 -9.62 -25.03
N GLY A 297 -4.16 -9.99 -24.38
CA GLY A 297 -3.26 -10.95 -24.99
C GLY A 297 -2.00 -11.23 -24.19
N TRP A 298 -1.47 -12.42 -24.40
CA TRP A 298 -0.20 -12.88 -23.86
C TRP A 298 0.95 -12.22 -24.59
N ILE A 299 1.96 -11.76 -23.84
CA ILE A 299 3.27 -11.42 -24.39
C ILE A 299 4.18 -12.61 -24.16
N SER A 300 4.69 -13.17 -25.25
CA SER A 300 5.80 -14.13 -25.21
C SER A 300 7.09 -13.38 -24.87
N ARG A 301 7.54 -13.49 -23.63
CA ARG A 301 8.87 -13.04 -23.15
C ARG A 301 9.52 -14.22 -22.42
N GLU A 302 10.74 -14.04 -21.94
CA GLU A 302 11.38 -14.94 -20.96
C GLU A 302 10.49 -15.22 -19.73
N LYS A 303 9.57 -14.30 -19.40
CA LYS A 303 8.45 -14.51 -18.46
C LYS A 303 7.13 -14.09 -19.13
N PRO A 304 6.19 -15.00 -19.42
CA PRO A 304 4.95 -14.66 -20.08
C PRO A 304 4.10 -13.73 -19.20
N LEU A 305 3.66 -12.62 -19.79
CA LEU A 305 2.84 -11.61 -19.11
C LEU A 305 1.53 -11.44 -19.87
N PHE A 306 0.40 -11.59 -19.16
CA PHE A 306 -0.90 -11.26 -19.72
C PHE A 306 -1.19 -9.77 -19.60
N LEU A 307 -1.46 -9.11 -20.73
CA LEU A 307 -1.92 -7.73 -20.74
C LEU A 307 -3.44 -7.70 -20.96
N GLN A 308 -4.16 -7.09 -20.02
CA GLN A 308 -5.59 -6.85 -20.15
C GLN A 308 -5.90 -5.88 -21.30
N GLU A 309 -7.13 -5.96 -21.80
CA GLU A 309 -7.65 -4.97 -22.74
C GLU A 309 -7.61 -3.57 -22.09
N LYS A 310 -7.22 -2.56 -22.87
CA LYS A 310 -7.09 -1.20 -22.35
C LYS A 310 -7.22 -0.15 -23.44
N ILE A 311 -7.96 0.93 -23.17
CA ILE A 311 -7.86 2.16 -23.97
C ILE A 311 -6.57 2.90 -23.58
N LEU A 312 -5.73 3.14 -24.57
CA LEU A 312 -4.44 3.79 -24.37
C LEU A 312 -4.62 5.29 -24.17
N SER A 313 -3.95 5.83 -23.15
CA SER A 313 -3.96 7.26 -22.88
C SER A 313 -3.23 8.02 -23.98
N GLN A 314 -3.90 9.07 -24.49
CA GLN A 314 -3.32 9.98 -25.45
C GLN A 314 -2.49 11.07 -24.75
N LYS A 315 -1.49 11.58 -25.46
CA LYS A 315 -0.56 12.63 -25.03
C LYS A 315 -0.50 13.75 -26.04
N LEU A 316 -0.33 14.97 -25.55
CA LEU A 316 -0.11 16.17 -26.33
C LEU A 316 1.29 16.16 -26.98
N ILE A 317 1.37 16.51 -28.27
CA ILE A 317 2.59 16.94 -28.97
C ILE A 317 2.42 18.39 -29.36
N ASN A 318 3.35 19.26 -28.97
CA ASN A 318 3.35 20.65 -29.44
C ASN A 318 4.02 20.70 -30.81
N ASN A 319 3.33 21.26 -31.81
CA ASN A 319 3.84 21.38 -33.17
C ASN A 319 4.39 22.78 -33.43
N SER A 320 3.64 23.81 -33.02
CA SER A 320 4.03 25.23 -33.06
C SER A 320 3.25 26.01 -31.99
N GLY A 321 3.53 27.29 -31.79
CA GLY A 321 3.05 28.07 -30.62
C GLY A 321 1.57 27.89 -30.24
N LYS A 322 0.66 27.78 -31.22
CA LYS A 322 -0.78 27.56 -30.99
C LYS A 322 -1.32 26.20 -31.48
N THR A 323 -0.49 25.35 -32.09
CA THR A 323 -0.95 24.07 -32.68
C THR A 323 -0.37 22.87 -31.97
N TYR A 324 -1.20 21.85 -31.77
CA TYR A 324 -0.80 20.61 -31.14
C TYR A 324 -1.44 19.41 -31.82
N SER A 325 -0.91 18.23 -31.53
CA SER A 325 -1.48 16.97 -31.99
C SER A 325 -1.61 15.98 -30.86
N LEU A 326 -2.65 15.16 -30.93
CA LEU A 326 -2.82 14.05 -30.00
C LEU A 326 -2.03 12.85 -30.52
N SER A 327 -1.35 12.17 -29.60
CA SER A 327 -0.50 11.03 -29.91
C SER A 327 -0.67 9.89 -28.92
N CYS A 328 -0.36 8.69 -29.37
CA CYS A 328 -0.31 7.50 -28.54
C CYS A 328 0.98 6.73 -28.79
N THR A 329 1.47 6.00 -27.79
CA THR A 329 2.61 5.11 -27.94
C THR A 329 2.14 3.67 -27.92
N LEU A 330 2.37 2.97 -29.02
CA LEU A 330 2.14 1.54 -29.14
C LEU A 330 3.40 0.79 -28.73
N ASN A 331 3.23 -0.31 -28.01
CA ASN A 331 4.33 -1.20 -27.63
C ASN A 331 3.91 -2.64 -27.95
N ASN A 332 4.68 -3.28 -28.84
CA ASN A 332 4.55 -4.70 -29.13
C ASN A 332 5.93 -5.33 -29.26
N ASP A 333 6.23 -6.37 -28.48
CA ASP A 333 7.47 -7.16 -28.56
C ASP A 333 8.77 -6.33 -28.71
N ARG A 334 8.98 -5.39 -27.77
CA ARG A 334 10.13 -4.46 -27.71
C ARG A 334 10.19 -3.44 -28.85
N LYS A 335 9.23 -3.44 -29.78
CA LYS A 335 9.03 -2.38 -30.77
C LYS A 335 8.13 -1.29 -30.21
N TYR A 336 8.58 -0.05 -30.33
CA TYR A 336 7.87 1.13 -29.86
C TYR A 336 7.55 2.01 -31.06
N VAL A 337 6.27 2.32 -31.25
CA VAL A 337 5.83 3.21 -32.33
C VAL A 337 4.97 4.31 -31.73
N ARG A 338 5.35 5.57 -31.98
CA ARG A 338 4.52 6.73 -31.62
C ARG A 338 3.63 7.07 -32.81
N ILE A 339 2.32 7.05 -32.57
CA ILE A 339 1.30 7.36 -33.58
C ILE A 339 0.70 8.74 -33.31
N VAL A 340 0.37 9.46 -34.39
CA VAL A 340 -0.40 10.71 -34.34
C VAL A 340 -1.84 10.37 -34.72
N ILE A 341 -2.79 10.75 -33.87
CA ILE A 341 -4.19 10.32 -33.96
C ILE A 341 -4.85 10.86 -35.22
N SER A 342 -4.68 12.15 -35.54
CA SER A 342 -5.23 12.75 -36.76
C SER A 342 -4.71 12.07 -38.04
N LYS A 343 -3.41 11.71 -38.06
CA LYS A 343 -2.79 11.02 -39.21
C LYS A 343 -3.46 9.67 -39.48
N LEU A 344 -3.66 8.88 -38.43
CA LEU A 344 -4.32 7.57 -38.56
C LEU A 344 -5.82 7.68 -38.83
N LEU A 345 -6.52 8.65 -38.21
CA LEU A 345 -7.94 8.89 -38.49
C LEU A 345 -8.17 9.21 -39.97
N TYR A 346 -7.35 10.09 -40.55
CA TYR A 346 -7.44 10.43 -41.97
C TYR A 346 -7.16 9.22 -42.85
N TYR A 347 -6.05 8.49 -42.58
CA TYR A 347 -5.70 7.30 -43.34
C TYR A 347 -6.79 6.22 -43.32
N CYS A 348 -7.35 5.93 -42.14
CA CYS A 348 -8.30 4.84 -41.96
C CYS A 348 -9.71 5.17 -42.45
N PHE A 349 -10.12 6.45 -42.42
CA PHE A 349 -11.52 6.85 -42.59
C PHE A 349 -11.76 7.92 -43.67
N VAL A 350 -10.72 8.44 -44.33
CA VAL A 350 -10.84 9.43 -45.41
C VAL A 350 -10.16 8.94 -46.67
N GLU A 351 -8.82 8.90 -46.68
CA GLU A 351 -8.03 8.56 -47.87
C GLU A 351 -6.71 7.90 -47.45
N LYS A 352 -6.35 6.80 -48.14
CA LYS A 352 -5.10 6.09 -47.90
C LYS A 352 -3.94 6.85 -48.55
N PHE A 353 -2.85 6.99 -47.80
CA PHE A 353 -1.61 7.59 -48.28
C PHE A 353 -0.41 6.96 -47.55
N ASP A 354 0.81 7.18 -48.03
CA ASP A 354 1.99 6.62 -47.38
C ASP A 354 2.21 7.25 -45.98
N LEU A 355 1.98 6.46 -44.93
CA LEU A 355 2.18 6.86 -43.55
C LEU A 355 3.67 7.12 -43.21
N SER A 356 4.60 6.58 -44.00
CA SER A 356 6.04 6.79 -43.85
C SER A 356 6.54 8.07 -44.53
N ASP A 357 5.76 8.61 -45.47
CA ASP A 357 6.08 9.87 -46.14
C ASP A 357 6.01 11.05 -45.14
N ARG A 358 7.13 11.77 -45.05
CA ARG A 358 7.30 12.95 -44.19
C ARG A 358 6.89 14.25 -44.89
N ASN A 359 6.76 14.24 -46.21
CA ASN A 359 6.30 15.37 -47.00
C ASN A 359 4.77 15.52 -46.97
N LEU A 360 4.03 14.48 -46.59
CA LEU A 360 2.58 14.52 -46.43
C LEU A 360 2.17 14.76 -44.97
N MET A 361 1.39 15.82 -44.74
CA MET A 361 0.90 16.22 -43.42
C MET A 361 -0.61 16.31 -43.39
N VAL A 362 -1.22 15.74 -42.34
CA VAL A 362 -2.65 15.89 -42.07
C VAL A 362 -2.86 17.11 -41.18
N VAL A 363 -3.54 18.11 -41.73
CA VAL A 363 -3.91 19.34 -41.01
C VAL A 363 -5.24 19.12 -40.30
N ASN A 364 -5.28 19.48 -39.02
CA ASN A 364 -6.47 19.40 -38.19
C ASN A 364 -7.09 20.79 -38.03
N GLN A 365 -8.23 21.03 -38.67
CA GLN A 365 -8.95 22.31 -38.65
C GLN A 365 -10.07 22.34 -37.58
N ASN A 366 -10.10 21.36 -36.67
CA ASN A 366 -11.04 21.38 -35.55
C ASN A 366 -10.64 22.46 -34.53
N ASP A 367 -11.64 23.18 -34.02
CA ASP A 367 -11.51 24.04 -32.86
C ASP A 367 -12.59 23.63 -31.85
N PRO A 368 -12.22 23.05 -30.69
CA PRO A 368 -10.86 22.79 -30.22
C PRO A 368 -10.16 21.63 -30.96
N GLN A 369 -8.83 21.70 -31.15
CA GLN A 369 -8.06 20.67 -31.88
C GLN A 369 -8.12 19.26 -31.26
N TRP A 370 -8.48 19.13 -29.98
CA TRP A 370 -8.63 17.84 -29.30
C TRP A 370 -9.98 17.14 -29.58
N ASP A 371 -10.98 17.87 -30.10
CA ASP A 371 -12.30 17.33 -30.47
C ASP A 371 -12.36 17.07 -31.97
N ILE A 372 -11.77 15.95 -32.39
CA ILE A 372 -11.48 15.69 -33.80
C ILE A 372 -12.73 15.17 -34.51
N HIS A 373 -13.31 15.99 -35.37
CA HIS A 373 -14.19 15.54 -36.44
C HIS A 373 -13.35 15.21 -37.69
N ILE A 374 -13.53 13.99 -38.20
CA ILE A 374 -12.79 13.47 -39.38
C ILE A 374 -13.00 14.36 -40.62
N SER A 375 -14.19 14.95 -40.79
CA SER A 375 -14.51 15.84 -41.90
C SER A 375 -13.71 17.16 -41.92
N LYS A 376 -13.07 17.53 -40.80
CA LYS A 376 -12.20 18.71 -40.68
C LYS A 376 -10.71 18.35 -40.71
N LEU A 377 -10.38 17.17 -41.24
CA LEU A 377 -9.01 16.75 -41.51
C LEU A 377 -8.73 16.86 -43.01
N SER A 378 -7.58 17.40 -43.38
CA SER A 378 -7.16 17.53 -44.78
C SER A 378 -5.69 17.15 -44.97
N LEU A 379 -5.36 16.53 -46.11
CA LEU A 379 -3.99 16.14 -46.46
C LEU A 379 -3.34 17.23 -47.30
N HIS A 380 -2.16 17.68 -46.90
CA HIS A 380 -1.37 18.69 -47.60
C HIS A 380 0.11 18.33 -47.62
N THR A 381 0.86 18.94 -48.54
CA THR A 381 2.32 18.84 -48.53
C THR A 381 2.92 19.71 -47.41
N ALA A 382 4.06 19.29 -46.87
CA ALA A 382 4.75 20.01 -45.78
C ALA A 382 5.05 21.47 -46.16
N ASN A 383 5.44 21.71 -47.42
CA ASN A 383 5.70 23.05 -47.94
C ASN A 383 4.45 23.94 -47.95
N TYR A 384 3.27 23.39 -48.26
CA TYR A 384 2.01 24.12 -48.23
C TYR A 384 1.64 24.55 -46.80
N VAL A 385 1.76 23.62 -45.85
CA VAL A 385 1.46 23.89 -44.42
C VAL A 385 2.40 24.95 -43.83
N LEU A 386 3.70 24.86 -44.13
CA LEU A 386 4.69 25.80 -43.62
C LEU A 386 4.53 27.21 -44.21
N ARG A 387 4.15 27.35 -45.48
CA ARG A 387 3.87 28.66 -46.12
C ARG A 387 2.63 29.34 -45.54
N GLY A 388 1.58 28.58 -45.23
CA GLY A 388 0.36 29.12 -44.59
C GLY A 388 0.55 29.61 -43.15
N SER A 389 1.61 29.16 -42.45
CA SER A 389 1.88 29.54 -41.06
C SER A 389 2.71 30.83 -40.87
N LYS A 390 3.16 31.45 -41.97
CA LYS A 390 3.98 32.67 -41.97
C LYS A 390 3.21 33.97 -42.26
N ASN A 391 1.88 33.88 -42.46
CA ASN A 391 1.01 35.05 -42.67
C ASN A 391 0.17 35.35 -41.44
#